data_AF-A0A918Q6J4-F1
#
_entry.id   AF-A0A918Q6J4-F1
#
_cell.length_a   1.000
_cell.length_b   1.000
_cell.length_c   1.000
_cell.angle_alpha   90.00
_cell.angle_beta   90.00
_cell.angle_gamma   90.00
#
_symmetry.space_group_name_H-M   'P 1'
#
loop_
_entity.id
_entity.type
_entity.pdbx_description
1 polymer ?
#
loop_
_entity_poly.entity_id
_entity_poly.type
_entity_poly.pdbx_seq_one_letter_code
_entity_poly.pdbx_strand_id
1 'polypeptide(L)'
;MKRRDRAVAVTALAAALAAPLITAPAQATHSPPRTGFERSEGARWTSEAEERDFLASVDHASDRVSVSRIGTTRQGRPIRLVSVGNPRAAVSVLLVCSQHGDEPAGRDACLTTVRDLAFDRDRDTRRLLEHTRVLVVPTANPDGRAADSRGNSDGVDINRDHLALRTAEGRALAFAVRDRRPDVVYDLHEYGATPPYYDKQLFDLWPRNLNTHPEVHHESKTLSGRYVRAAAREEGYTTGTYGIWTDPETGDPIRQVAGDGQERILRNASGVKSMIGLLVESRVDPLTEEEKADEALNNRRRVGSQLIAVDGLLTFARERRAEIAGATSAARLEGLRDRGPVHLGGADNDPAGPGEILADPPCGYRLDAAQYERVRDELALHGVVSRPDGDGVFVPLRQSRRKLIPLLLDSRATFHLTKGHPITAC
;
A
#
# COMPACT_ATOMS: atom_id res chain seq x y z
N MET A 1 17.76 -84.81 -64.91
CA MET A 1 16.32 -84.66 -65.21
C MET A 1 15.74 -83.61 -64.25
N LYS A 2 15.25 -82.47 -64.77
CA LYS A 2 14.42 -81.40 -64.15
C LYS A 2 14.95 -80.61 -62.93
N ARG A 3 15.35 -79.35 -63.21
CA ARG A 3 14.94 -78.05 -62.59
C ARG A 3 14.16 -78.10 -61.26
N ARG A 4 14.51 -77.28 -60.24
CA ARG A 4 14.08 -75.87 -60.05
C ARG A 4 14.42 -75.30 -58.66
N ASP A 5 14.87 -74.06 -58.68
CA ASP A 5 14.98 -72.95 -57.71
C ASP A 5 14.07 -72.93 -56.45
N ARG A 6 14.64 -72.31 -55.38
CA ARG A 6 14.11 -71.23 -54.49
C ARG A 6 14.53 -71.49 -53.02
N ALA A 7 15.39 -70.69 -52.39
CA ALA A 7 15.29 -69.29 -51.95
C ALA A 7 15.10 -69.21 -50.40
N VAL A 8 16.14 -68.69 -49.74
CA VAL A 8 16.19 -67.72 -48.62
C VAL A 8 15.15 -67.82 -47.49
N ALA A 9 15.64 -67.97 -46.24
CA ALA A 9 15.47 -66.96 -45.18
C ALA A 9 16.20 -67.37 -43.88
N VAL A 10 17.21 -66.58 -43.50
CA VAL A 10 17.74 -66.50 -42.14
C VAL A 10 16.83 -65.59 -41.35
N THR A 11 16.40 -65.99 -40.15
CA THR A 11 15.86 -65.03 -39.18
C THR A 11 16.32 -65.42 -37.79
N ALA A 12 17.25 -64.64 -37.27
CA ALA A 12 17.76 -64.71 -35.92
C ALA A 12 16.69 -64.23 -34.93
N LEU A 13 16.45 -65.02 -33.89
CA LEU A 13 15.59 -64.67 -32.76
C LEU A 13 16.41 -63.78 -31.81
N ALA A 14 16.10 -62.50 -31.72
CA ALA A 14 16.62 -61.61 -30.69
C ALA A 14 15.44 -61.11 -29.83
N ALA A 15 15.45 -61.53 -28.57
CA ALA A 15 14.48 -61.14 -27.56
C ALA A 15 14.63 -59.65 -27.20
N ALA A 16 13.56 -58.87 -27.37
CA ALA A 16 13.48 -57.52 -26.82
C ALA A 16 12.62 -57.56 -25.55
N LEU A 17 13.26 -57.41 -24.38
CA LEU A 17 12.57 -57.12 -23.13
C LEU A 17 11.93 -55.73 -23.23
N ALA A 18 10.60 -55.68 -23.24
CA ALA A 18 9.86 -54.45 -23.05
C ALA A 18 9.82 -54.11 -21.55
N ALA A 19 10.68 -53.20 -21.11
CA ALA A 19 10.54 -52.54 -19.81
C ALA A 19 9.49 -51.42 -19.95
N PRO A 20 8.47 -51.34 -19.07
CA PRO A 20 7.56 -50.20 -19.07
C PRO A 20 8.33 -48.99 -18.54
N LEU A 21 8.62 -48.03 -19.41
CA LEU A 21 9.08 -46.70 -19.03
C LEU A 21 7.93 -46.01 -18.28
N ILE A 22 7.95 -46.09 -16.95
CA ILE A 22 7.19 -45.18 -16.11
C ILE A 22 7.84 -43.81 -16.31
N THR A 23 7.31 -43.02 -17.24
CA THR A 23 7.63 -41.60 -17.34
C THR A 23 7.06 -40.93 -16.10
N ALA A 24 7.87 -40.83 -15.04
CA ALA A 24 7.59 -39.86 -13.98
C ALA A 24 7.42 -38.49 -14.68
N PRO A 25 6.37 -37.72 -14.38
CA PRO A 25 6.25 -36.39 -14.94
C PRO A 25 7.49 -35.63 -14.51
N ALA A 26 8.27 -35.14 -15.47
CA ALA A 26 9.32 -34.20 -15.18
C ALA A 26 8.66 -33.04 -14.42
N GLN A 27 8.88 -32.96 -13.11
CA GLN A 27 8.58 -31.76 -12.37
C GLN A 27 9.52 -30.71 -12.95
N ALA A 28 9.04 -29.98 -13.96
CA ALA A 28 9.69 -28.75 -14.39
C ALA A 28 9.81 -27.91 -13.12
N THR A 29 11.04 -27.76 -12.62
CA THR A 29 11.36 -26.81 -11.57
C THR A 29 10.97 -25.45 -12.12
N HIS A 30 9.75 -25.02 -11.84
CA HIS A 30 9.25 -23.73 -12.29
C HIS A 30 10.06 -22.68 -11.55
N SER A 31 11.03 -22.07 -12.24
CA SER A 31 11.67 -20.86 -11.75
C SER A 31 10.58 -19.82 -11.48
N PRO A 32 10.62 -19.14 -10.32
CA PRO A 32 9.67 -18.08 -10.03
C PRO A 32 9.59 -17.06 -11.19
N PRO A 33 8.38 -16.60 -11.57
CA PRO A 33 8.23 -15.63 -12.66
C PRO A 33 8.99 -14.35 -12.31
N ARG A 34 9.66 -13.74 -13.28
CA ARG A 34 10.35 -12.44 -13.11
C ARG A 34 9.50 -11.31 -13.69
N THR A 35 9.57 -10.13 -13.11
CA THR A 35 8.89 -8.93 -13.62
C THR A 35 9.52 -8.45 -14.94
N GLY A 36 8.87 -7.53 -15.66
CA GLY A 36 9.47 -6.93 -16.87
C GLY A 36 10.74 -6.15 -16.54
N PHE A 37 10.72 -5.43 -15.42
CA PHE A 37 11.86 -4.72 -14.86
C PHE A 37 13.05 -5.64 -14.64
N GLU A 38 12.84 -6.75 -13.94
CA GLU A 38 13.91 -7.70 -13.63
C GLU A 38 14.46 -8.39 -14.89
N ARG A 39 13.60 -8.76 -15.84
CA ARG A 39 14.04 -9.36 -17.11
C ARG A 39 14.89 -8.42 -17.95
N SER A 40 14.63 -7.12 -17.86
CA SER A 40 15.40 -6.07 -18.53
C SER A 40 16.59 -5.56 -17.72
N GLU A 41 16.85 -6.16 -16.55
CA GLU A 41 17.88 -5.70 -15.62
C GLU A 41 17.76 -4.21 -15.27
N GLY A 42 16.53 -3.69 -15.18
CA GLY A 42 16.24 -2.30 -14.85
C GLY A 42 16.28 -1.32 -16.03
N ALA A 43 16.57 -1.79 -17.25
CA ALA A 43 16.58 -0.93 -18.44
C ALA A 43 15.19 -0.42 -18.84
N ARG A 44 14.12 -1.05 -18.36
CA ARG A 44 12.75 -0.54 -18.52
C ARG A 44 11.85 -1.02 -17.40
N TRP A 45 10.79 -0.27 -17.14
CA TRP A 45 9.76 -0.64 -16.16
C TRP A 45 8.87 -1.78 -16.65
N THR A 46 8.27 -2.52 -15.72
CA THR A 46 7.28 -3.54 -16.04
C THR A 46 6.06 -2.89 -16.71
N SER A 47 5.69 -3.33 -17.92
CA SER A 47 4.50 -2.80 -18.61
C SER A 47 3.19 -3.32 -17.98
N GLU A 48 2.05 -2.73 -18.34
CA GLU A 48 0.74 -3.19 -17.87
C GLU A 48 0.45 -4.65 -18.27
N ALA A 49 0.79 -5.02 -19.51
CA ALA A 49 0.63 -6.38 -20.02
C ALA A 49 1.51 -7.37 -19.24
N GLU A 50 2.77 -6.98 -18.97
CA GLU A 50 3.68 -7.82 -18.21
C GLU A 50 3.27 -7.99 -16.75
N GLU A 51 2.75 -6.94 -16.10
CA GLU A 51 2.17 -7.06 -14.76
C GLU A 51 1.00 -8.04 -14.76
N ARG A 52 0.08 -7.92 -15.72
CA ARG A 52 -1.07 -8.82 -15.82
C ARG A 52 -0.61 -10.28 -15.93
N ASP A 53 0.33 -10.54 -16.83
CA ASP A 53 0.80 -11.90 -17.10
C ASP A 53 1.63 -12.45 -15.92
N PHE A 54 2.43 -11.58 -15.28
CA PHE A 54 3.17 -11.90 -14.06
C PHE A 54 2.22 -12.27 -12.91
N LEU A 55 1.24 -11.41 -12.60
CA LEU A 55 0.29 -11.66 -11.51
C LEU A 55 -0.55 -12.91 -11.75
N ALA A 56 -1.00 -13.15 -13.00
CA ALA A 56 -1.70 -14.38 -13.36
C ALA A 56 -0.81 -15.62 -13.15
N SER A 57 0.48 -15.54 -13.49
CA SER A 57 1.43 -16.63 -13.29
C SER A 57 1.68 -16.92 -11.81
N VAL A 58 1.85 -15.87 -10.99
CA VAL A 58 2.05 -16.01 -9.54
C VAL A 58 0.81 -16.60 -8.87
N ASP A 59 -0.38 -16.10 -9.23
CA ASP A 59 -1.69 -16.58 -8.73
C ASP A 59 -1.91 -18.05 -9.04
N HIS A 60 -1.59 -18.48 -10.27
CA HIS A 60 -1.75 -19.86 -10.69
C HIS A 60 -0.74 -20.83 -10.03
N ALA A 61 0.48 -20.35 -9.76
CA ALA A 61 1.58 -21.20 -9.33
C ALA A 61 1.79 -21.26 -7.80
N SER A 62 1.06 -20.45 -7.01
CA SER A 62 1.19 -20.40 -5.56
C SER A 62 -0.15 -20.42 -4.84
N ASP A 63 -0.40 -21.47 -4.05
CA ASP A 63 -1.59 -21.58 -3.17
C ASP A 63 -1.65 -20.51 -2.07
N ARG A 64 -0.59 -19.70 -1.91
CA ARG A 64 -0.54 -18.59 -0.96
C ARG A 64 -1.10 -17.30 -1.52
N VAL A 65 -1.27 -17.22 -2.84
CA VAL A 65 -1.62 -15.98 -3.54
C VAL A 65 -3.04 -16.04 -4.07
N SER A 66 -3.73 -14.91 -3.97
CA SER A 66 -4.97 -14.68 -4.70
C SER A 66 -4.96 -13.27 -5.30
N VAL A 67 -5.27 -13.16 -6.58
CA VAL A 67 -5.39 -11.89 -7.30
C VAL A 67 -6.85 -11.59 -7.58
N SER A 68 -7.30 -10.38 -7.21
CA SER A 68 -8.67 -9.92 -7.44
C SER A 68 -8.68 -8.51 -8.03
N ARG A 69 -9.74 -8.18 -8.76
CA ARG A 69 -9.99 -6.80 -9.20
C ARG A 69 -10.85 -6.08 -8.17
N ILE A 70 -10.40 -4.92 -7.70
CA ILE A 70 -11.10 -4.09 -6.70
C ILE A 70 -11.66 -2.79 -7.29
N GLY A 71 -11.36 -2.50 -8.56
CA GLY A 71 -11.89 -1.34 -9.25
C GLY A 71 -11.55 -1.36 -10.74
N THR A 72 -12.07 -0.38 -11.46
CA THR A 72 -11.73 -0.14 -12.87
C THR A 72 -11.65 1.36 -13.06
N THR A 73 -10.53 1.83 -13.60
CA THR A 73 -10.26 3.26 -13.84
C THR A 73 -11.23 3.82 -14.89
N ARG A 74 -11.24 5.14 -15.04
CA ARG A 74 -12.05 5.81 -16.07
C ARG A 74 -11.71 5.35 -17.48
N GLN A 75 -10.43 5.04 -17.77
CA GLN A 75 -10.03 4.52 -19.08
C GLN A 75 -10.17 2.99 -19.20
N GLY A 76 -10.81 2.32 -18.24
CA GLY A 76 -11.12 0.90 -18.32
C GLY A 76 -10.02 -0.04 -17.84
N ARG A 77 -8.95 0.47 -17.20
CA ARG A 77 -7.87 -0.37 -16.66
C ARG A 77 -8.26 -0.96 -15.31
N PRO A 78 -7.97 -2.24 -15.05
CA PRO A 78 -8.30 -2.87 -13.79
C PRO A 78 -7.35 -2.44 -12.67
N ILE A 79 -7.91 -2.14 -11.50
CA ILE A 79 -7.16 -1.97 -10.25
C ILE A 79 -7.17 -3.31 -9.52
N ARG A 80 -5.98 -3.87 -9.28
CA ARG A 80 -5.81 -5.22 -8.73
C ARG A 80 -5.37 -5.18 -7.27
N LEU A 81 -5.93 -6.10 -6.49
CA LEU A 81 -5.51 -6.42 -5.13
C LEU A 81 -4.97 -7.84 -5.12
N VAL A 82 -3.71 -7.98 -4.74
CA VAL A 82 -3.05 -9.25 -4.45
C VAL A 82 -3.15 -9.50 -2.95
N SER A 83 -3.53 -10.71 -2.54
CA SER A 83 -3.48 -11.16 -1.16
C SER A 83 -2.54 -12.34 -1.06
N VAL A 84 -1.55 -12.25 -0.17
CA VAL A 84 -0.53 -13.27 0.08
C VAL A 84 -0.58 -13.74 1.52
N GLY A 85 -0.57 -15.05 1.73
CA GLY A 85 -0.56 -15.69 3.05
C GLY A 85 -1.96 -16.02 3.59
N ASN A 86 -2.05 -16.29 4.89
CA ASN A 86 -3.29 -16.78 5.52
C ASN A 86 -4.40 -15.69 5.54
N PRO A 87 -5.58 -15.91 4.93
CA PRO A 87 -6.66 -14.93 4.94
C PRO A 87 -7.24 -14.65 6.34
N ARG A 88 -6.98 -15.54 7.31
CA ARG A 88 -7.38 -15.43 8.71
C ARG A 88 -6.23 -15.03 9.65
N ALA A 89 -5.12 -14.55 9.10
CA ALA A 89 -4.00 -14.02 9.88
C ALA A 89 -4.46 -12.94 10.88
N ALA A 90 -3.78 -12.87 12.02
CA ALA A 90 -4.12 -11.95 13.11
C ALA A 90 -3.77 -10.49 12.78
N VAL A 91 -2.75 -10.28 11.93
CA VAL A 91 -2.32 -8.97 11.45
C VAL A 91 -2.47 -8.92 9.94
N SER A 92 -2.91 -7.79 9.40
CA SER A 92 -2.94 -7.55 7.96
C SER A 92 -2.15 -6.30 7.59
N VAL A 93 -1.27 -6.41 6.61
CA VAL A 93 -0.50 -5.30 6.04
C VAL A 93 -1.06 -4.98 4.65
N LEU A 94 -1.20 -3.71 4.29
CA LEU A 94 -1.55 -3.26 2.95
C LEU A 94 -0.43 -2.39 2.39
N LEU A 95 0.18 -2.84 1.30
CA LEU A 95 1.07 -2.05 0.45
C LEU A 95 0.24 -1.37 -0.63
N VAL A 96 0.32 -0.05 -0.70
CA VAL A 96 -0.24 0.74 -1.80
C VAL A 96 0.93 1.31 -2.59
N CYS A 97 1.01 0.92 -3.86
CA CYS A 97 2.14 1.23 -4.71
C CYS A 97 1.66 2.00 -5.95
N SER A 98 2.46 2.95 -6.43
CA SER A 98 2.18 3.77 -7.62
C SER A 98 0.79 4.44 -7.57
N GLN A 99 0.52 5.20 -6.50
CA GLN A 99 -0.59 6.17 -6.49
C GLN A 99 -0.31 7.33 -7.45
N HIS A 100 0.96 7.71 -7.59
CA HIS A 100 1.43 8.56 -8.67
C HIS A 100 1.98 7.66 -9.80
N GLY A 101 1.57 7.94 -11.03
CA GLY A 101 1.89 7.10 -12.18
C GLY A 101 3.33 7.26 -12.69
N ASP A 102 3.94 8.40 -12.43
CA ASP A 102 5.33 8.78 -12.75
C ASP A 102 6.35 8.30 -11.69
N GLU A 103 5.89 7.54 -10.69
CA GLU A 103 6.71 6.99 -9.60
C GLU A 103 6.74 5.44 -9.65
N PRO A 104 7.38 4.82 -10.68
CA PRO A 104 7.30 3.38 -10.94
C PRO A 104 8.08 2.47 -9.99
N ALA A 105 9.08 2.95 -9.24
CA ALA A 105 9.98 2.06 -8.50
C ALA A 105 9.26 1.29 -7.38
N GLY A 106 8.33 1.95 -6.67
CA GLY A 106 7.52 1.30 -5.63
C GLY A 106 6.65 0.17 -6.19
N ARG A 107 6.14 0.32 -7.43
CA ARG A 107 5.35 -0.73 -8.11
C ARG A 107 6.19 -1.97 -8.40
N ASP A 108 7.37 -1.81 -9.00
CA ASP A 108 8.23 -2.94 -9.32
C ASP A 108 8.79 -3.62 -8.05
N ALA A 109 9.08 -2.86 -6.99
CA ALA A 109 9.39 -3.43 -5.68
C ALA A 109 8.23 -4.26 -5.12
N CYS A 110 7.01 -3.75 -5.17
CA CYS A 110 5.82 -4.50 -4.74
C CYS A 110 5.58 -5.79 -5.54
N LEU A 111 5.82 -5.78 -6.86
CA LEU A 111 5.70 -6.98 -7.68
C LEU A 111 6.76 -8.02 -7.31
N THR A 112 8.01 -7.60 -7.13
CA THR A 112 9.09 -8.46 -6.63
C THR A 112 8.76 -9.05 -5.26
N THR A 113 8.29 -8.24 -4.30
CA THR A 113 7.84 -8.72 -2.98
C THR A 113 6.70 -9.75 -3.09
N VAL A 114 5.73 -9.54 -3.98
CA VAL A 114 4.64 -10.51 -4.22
C VAL A 114 5.19 -11.87 -4.65
N ARG A 115 6.14 -11.90 -5.59
CA ARG A 115 6.79 -13.15 -6.00
C ARG A 115 7.56 -13.78 -4.85
N ASP A 116 8.39 -13.01 -4.17
CA ASP A 116 9.27 -13.56 -3.13
C ASP A 116 8.43 -14.21 -2.02
N LEU A 117 7.39 -13.53 -1.52
CA LEU A 117 6.45 -14.12 -0.55
C LEU A 117 5.69 -15.35 -1.09
N ALA A 118 5.40 -15.39 -2.39
CA ALA A 118 4.69 -16.49 -3.03
C ALA A 118 5.54 -17.76 -3.15
N PHE A 119 6.85 -17.62 -3.40
CA PHE A 119 7.72 -18.74 -3.75
C PHE A 119 8.76 -19.08 -2.69
N ASP A 120 9.13 -18.15 -1.82
CA ASP A 120 10.14 -18.39 -0.80
C ASP A 120 9.69 -19.42 0.22
N ARG A 121 10.65 -20.28 0.59
CA ARG A 121 10.43 -21.47 1.43
C ARG A 121 11.18 -21.41 2.75
N ASP A 122 11.88 -20.31 3.00
CA ASP A 122 12.60 -20.10 4.24
C ASP A 122 11.63 -20.03 5.43
N ARG A 123 12.19 -20.18 6.62
CA ARG A 123 11.42 -20.25 7.87
C ARG A 123 10.77 -18.91 8.20
N ASP A 124 11.40 -17.80 7.89
CA ASP A 124 10.93 -16.47 8.27
C ASP A 124 9.74 -16.04 7.42
N THR A 125 9.80 -16.24 6.10
CA THR A 125 8.65 -16.01 5.20
C THR A 125 7.45 -16.86 5.60
N ARG A 126 7.65 -18.16 5.89
CA ARG A 126 6.54 -19.03 6.33
C ARG A 126 5.93 -18.55 7.65
N ARG A 127 6.77 -18.20 8.63
CA ARG A 127 6.31 -17.72 9.93
C ARG A 127 5.57 -16.38 9.84
N LEU A 128 6.05 -15.49 8.98
CA LEU A 128 5.36 -14.25 8.63
C LEU A 128 3.97 -14.56 8.06
N LEU A 129 3.88 -15.34 6.99
CA LEU A 129 2.63 -15.58 6.26
C LEU A 129 1.60 -16.44 7.02
N GLU A 130 2.03 -17.18 8.05
CA GLU A 130 1.14 -17.89 8.98
C GLU A 130 0.32 -16.92 9.84
N HIS A 131 0.94 -15.80 10.26
CA HIS A 131 0.38 -14.87 11.25
C HIS A 131 0.06 -13.49 10.69
N THR A 132 0.54 -13.18 9.49
CA THR A 132 0.39 -11.90 8.81
C THR A 132 -0.10 -12.14 7.39
N ARG A 133 -1.19 -11.47 7.00
CA ARG A 133 -1.63 -11.39 5.61
C ARG A 133 -1.04 -10.15 4.97
N VAL A 134 -0.39 -10.31 3.82
CA VAL A 134 0.14 -9.18 3.05
C VAL A 134 -0.78 -8.92 1.88
N LEU A 135 -1.36 -7.73 1.84
CA LEU A 135 -2.20 -7.22 0.78
C LEU A 135 -1.39 -6.22 -0.04
N VAL A 136 -1.49 -6.28 -1.36
CA VAL A 136 -0.72 -5.41 -2.26
C VAL A 136 -1.64 -4.87 -3.34
N VAL A 137 -1.63 -3.55 -3.53
CA VAL A 137 -2.17 -2.89 -4.73
C VAL A 137 -0.96 -2.39 -5.53
N PRO A 138 -0.43 -3.20 -6.48
CA PRO A 138 0.84 -2.87 -7.16
C PRO A 138 0.76 -1.59 -8.00
N THR A 139 -0.40 -1.35 -8.60
CA THR A 139 -0.66 -0.18 -9.45
C THR A 139 -1.97 0.45 -9.01
N ALA A 140 -1.89 1.40 -8.08
CA ALA A 140 -3.06 2.11 -7.57
C ALA A 140 -3.61 3.13 -8.61
N ASN A 141 -2.76 3.66 -9.49
CA ASN A 141 -3.12 4.56 -10.58
C ASN A 141 -2.71 4.00 -11.96
N PRO A 142 -3.42 2.99 -12.50
CA PRO A 142 -3.07 2.42 -13.80
C PRO A 142 -3.10 3.41 -14.96
N ASP A 143 -4.04 4.37 -14.94
CA ASP A 143 -4.17 5.37 -15.98
C ASP A 143 -3.00 6.36 -15.95
N GLY A 144 -2.66 6.89 -14.76
CA GLY A 144 -1.49 7.74 -14.59
C GLY A 144 -0.21 7.01 -14.92
N ARG A 145 -0.09 5.71 -14.57
CA ARG A 145 1.09 4.93 -14.93
C ARG A 145 1.26 4.78 -16.44
N ALA A 146 0.16 4.57 -17.17
CA ALA A 146 0.19 4.49 -18.63
C ALA A 146 0.54 5.85 -19.28
N ALA A 147 0.19 6.96 -18.62
CA ALA A 147 0.45 8.32 -19.10
C ALA A 147 1.76 8.93 -18.57
N ASP A 148 2.48 8.22 -17.70
CA ASP A 148 3.65 8.73 -16.97
C ASP A 148 3.35 10.05 -16.24
N SER A 149 2.24 10.07 -15.48
CA SER A 149 1.75 11.26 -14.81
C SER A 149 1.44 11.04 -13.34
N ARG A 150 1.71 12.06 -12.52
CA ARG A 150 1.33 12.09 -11.10
C ARG A 150 -0.16 11.85 -10.85
N GLY A 151 -1.02 12.55 -11.59
CA GLY A 151 -2.48 12.44 -11.47
C GLY A 151 -3.06 11.22 -12.18
N ASN A 152 -4.32 10.89 -11.90
CA ASN A 152 -5.09 9.93 -12.69
C ASN A 152 -5.64 10.57 -13.98
N SER A 153 -6.43 9.82 -14.75
CA SER A 153 -7.04 10.33 -16.00
C SER A 153 -8.13 11.39 -15.79
N ASP A 154 -8.57 11.63 -14.55
CA ASP A 154 -9.44 12.76 -14.17
C ASP A 154 -8.64 14.02 -13.78
N GLY A 155 -7.30 13.97 -13.82
CA GLY A 155 -6.44 15.07 -13.37
C GLY A 155 -6.35 15.21 -11.85
N VAL A 156 -6.74 14.17 -11.10
CA VAL A 156 -6.74 14.18 -9.62
C VAL A 156 -5.49 13.48 -9.09
N ASP A 157 -4.83 14.11 -8.12
CA ASP A 157 -3.82 13.45 -7.27
C ASP A 157 -4.55 12.48 -6.32
N ILE A 158 -4.41 11.18 -6.56
CA ILE A 158 -5.09 10.13 -5.76
C ILE A 158 -4.63 10.17 -4.31
N ASN A 159 -3.38 10.55 -4.04
CA ASN A 159 -2.89 10.72 -2.67
C ASN A 159 -3.43 12.01 -2.01
N ARG A 160 -4.47 12.61 -2.58
CA ARG A 160 -5.31 13.67 -2.01
C ARG A 160 -6.80 13.34 -2.05
N ASP A 161 -7.19 12.13 -2.45
CA ASP A 161 -8.58 11.71 -2.62
C ASP A 161 -9.04 10.70 -1.54
N HIS A 162 -8.29 10.51 -0.45
CA HIS A 162 -8.61 9.52 0.61
C HIS A 162 -9.73 9.92 1.57
N LEU A 163 -10.33 11.08 1.33
CA LEU A 163 -11.47 11.65 2.05
C LEU A 163 -12.67 11.89 1.12
N ALA A 164 -12.45 12.57 -0.02
CA ALA A 164 -13.54 12.90 -0.94
C ALA A 164 -13.99 11.71 -1.80
N LEU A 165 -13.09 10.73 -2.06
CA LEU A 165 -13.36 9.51 -2.81
C LEU A 165 -14.05 9.76 -4.16
N ARG A 166 -13.56 10.78 -4.88
CA ARG A 166 -14.10 11.24 -6.17
C ARG A 166 -13.72 10.33 -7.33
N THR A 167 -12.57 9.68 -7.22
CA THR A 167 -11.97 8.88 -8.29
C THR A 167 -12.26 7.39 -8.12
N ALA A 168 -12.24 6.63 -9.22
CA ALA A 168 -12.37 5.17 -9.15
C ALA A 168 -11.22 4.55 -8.34
N GLU A 169 -10.03 5.13 -8.44
CA GLU A 169 -8.83 4.73 -7.72
C GLU A 169 -8.97 4.97 -6.21
N GLY A 170 -9.33 6.17 -5.80
CA GLY A 170 -9.58 6.51 -4.38
C GLY A 170 -10.65 5.61 -3.76
N ARG A 171 -11.75 5.35 -4.49
CA ARG A 171 -12.83 4.45 -4.05
C ARG A 171 -12.37 2.99 -3.95
N ALA A 172 -11.54 2.52 -4.88
CA ALA A 172 -11.00 1.16 -4.83
C ALA A 172 -10.07 0.96 -3.61
N LEU A 173 -9.22 1.95 -3.30
CA LEU A 173 -8.38 1.92 -2.10
C LEU A 173 -9.22 2.01 -0.82
N ALA A 174 -10.27 2.84 -0.78
CA ALA A 174 -11.20 2.89 0.35
C ALA A 174 -11.93 1.56 0.54
N PHE A 175 -12.36 0.90 -0.54
CA PHE A 175 -12.92 -0.44 -0.50
C PHE A 175 -11.94 -1.45 0.11
N ALA A 176 -10.68 -1.46 -0.34
CA ALA A 176 -9.66 -2.35 0.20
C ALA A 176 -9.43 -2.11 1.70
N VAL A 177 -9.32 -0.85 2.14
CA VAL A 177 -9.16 -0.49 3.55
C VAL A 177 -10.38 -0.90 4.39
N ARG A 178 -11.59 -0.64 3.90
CA ARG A 178 -12.84 -0.94 4.62
C ARG A 178 -13.07 -2.44 4.78
N ASP A 179 -12.90 -3.20 3.71
CA ASP A 179 -13.31 -4.62 3.66
C ASP A 179 -12.20 -5.57 4.08
N ARG A 180 -10.94 -5.19 3.84
CA ARG A 180 -9.80 -6.00 4.26
C ARG A 180 -9.27 -5.62 5.64
N ARG A 181 -9.61 -4.44 6.15
CA ARG A 181 -9.25 -3.94 7.49
C ARG A 181 -7.76 -4.15 7.82
N PRO A 182 -6.83 -3.60 7.03
CA PRO A 182 -5.42 -3.69 7.38
C PRO A 182 -5.15 -3.03 8.74
N ASP A 183 -4.15 -3.53 9.44
CA ASP A 183 -3.61 -2.94 10.66
C ASP A 183 -2.44 -2.00 10.35
N VAL A 184 -1.73 -2.28 9.26
CA VAL A 184 -0.63 -1.46 8.74
C VAL A 184 -0.92 -1.08 7.29
N VAL A 185 -0.77 0.20 6.95
CA VAL A 185 -0.83 0.72 5.58
C VAL A 185 0.51 1.35 5.25
N TYR A 186 1.12 0.89 4.16
CA TYR A 186 2.43 1.32 3.70
C TYR A 186 2.30 1.91 2.29
N ASP A 187 2.77 3.14 2.13
CA ASP A 187 2.56 3.98 0.95
C ASP A 187 3.90 4.25 0.25
N LEU A 188 4.12 3.63 -0.93
CA LEU A 188 5.40 3.67 -1.62
C LEU A 188 5.38 4.73 -2.73
N HIS A 189 6.31 5.67 -2.63
CA HIS A 189 6.43 6.85 -3.48
C HIS A 189 7.88 7.11 -3.91
N GLU A 190 8.06 8.08 -4.80
CA GLU A 190 9.38 8.58 -5.19
C GLU A 190 9.45 10.11 -5.23
N TYR A 191 10.66 10.64 -5.06
CA TYR A 191 10.84 12.08 -4.95
C TYR A 191 12.10 12.58 -5.68
N GLY A 192 12.07 13.84 -6.12
CA GLY A 192 13.22 14.56 -6.65
C GLY A 192 13.98 15.34 -5.57
N ALA A 193 15.30 15.26 -5.57
CA ALA A 193 16.16 15.88 -4.59
C ALA A 193 16.33 17.40 -4.79
N THR A 194 16.65 18.08 -3.70
CA THR A 194 17.13 19.47 -3.71
C THR A 194 18.39 19.56 -2.85
N PRO A 195 19.56 19.14 -3.36
CA PRO A 195 20.82 19.23 -2.63
C PRO A 195 21.22 20.68 -2.31
N PRO A 196 21.94 20.93 -1.20
CA PRO A 196 22.35 19.94 -0.19
C PRO A 196 21.27 19.68 0.89
N TYR A 197 20.10 20.34 0.81
CA TYR A 197 19.14 20.40 1.92
C TYR A 197 18.16 19.22 1.97
N TYR A 198 17.94 18.55 0.85
CA TYR A 198 16.92 17.51 0.70
C TYR A 198 17.37 16.41 -0.28
N ASP A 199 18.33 15.60 0.14
CA ASP A 199 19.15 14.77 -0.77
C ASP A 199 19.35 13.31 -0.34
N LYS A 200 18.63 12.86 0.69
CA LYS A 200 18.77 11.50 1.24
C LYS A 200 18.23 10.44 0.29
N GLN A 201 18.83 9.25 0.28
CA GLN A 201 18.43 8.23 -0.69
C GLN A 201 17.02 7.67 -0.44
N LEU A 202 16.60 7.64 0.83
CA LEU A 202 15.27 7.20 1.24
C LEU A 202 14.69 8.15 2.28
N PHE A 203 13.53 8.73 1.99
CA PHE A 203 12.74 9.47 2.96
C PHE A 203 11.57 8.63 3.46
N ASP A 204 11.12 8.92 4.68
CA ASP A 204 9.91 8.33 5.23
C ASP A 204 9.14 9.32 6.10
N LEU A 205 7.83 9.05 6.28
CA LEU A 205 6.96 9.88 7.09
C LEU A 205 5.73 9.12 7.62
N TRP A 206 5.57 9.16 8.93
CA TRP A 206 4.41 8.60 9.65
C TRP A 206 3.18 9.52 9.56
N PRO A 207 1.97 9.09 10.02
CA PRO A 207 0.80 9.94 10.10
C PRO A 207 1.07 11.12 11.02
N ARG A 208 0.94 12.35 10.52
CA ARG A 208 1.07 13.57 11.32
C ARG A 208 -0.25 14.12 11.81
N ASN A 209 -1.39 13.68 11.26
CA ASN A 209 -2.69 14.18 11.68
C ASN A 209 -2.92 13.93 13.18
N LEU A 210 -3.30 14.99 13.91
CA LEU A 210 -3.46 14.99 15.37
C LEU A 210 -4.58 14.08 15.89
N ASN A 211 -5.45 13.59 15.01
CA ASN A 211 -6.45 12.58 15.36
C ASN A 211 -5.94 11.14 15.33
N THR A 212 -4.67 10.92 14.96
CA THR A 212 -4.05 9.59 15.04
C THR A 212 -3.92 9.18 16.50
N HIS A 213 -4.42 7.99 16.86
CA HIS A 213 -4.33 7.49 18.23
C HIS A 213 -2.85 7.42 18.69
N PRO A 214 -2.51 7.80 19.93
CA PRO A 214 -1.12 7.86 20.39
C PRO A 214 -0.34 6.55 20.25
N GLU A 215 -0.96 5.41 20.51
CA GLU A 215 -0.31 4.10 20.34
C GLU A 215 -0.06 3.77 18.86
N VAL A 216 -1.00 4.13 17.98
CA VAL A 216 -0.83 3.95 16.52
C VAL A 216 0.29 4.84 16.01
N HIS A 217 0.33 6.10 16.46
CA HIS A 217 1.40 7.04 16.15
C HIS A 217 2.77 6.55 16.63
N HIS A 218 2.83 6.01 17.85
CA HIS A 218 4.04 5.41 18.42
C HIS A 218 4.55 4.23 17.58
N GLU A 219 3.66 3.30 17.20
CA GLU A 219 4.05 2.17 16.36
C GLU A 219 4.46 2.59 14.94
N SER A 220 3.82 3.61 14.36
CA SER A 220 4.25 4.19 13.08
C SER A 220 5.66 4.79 13.16
N LYS A 221 6.00 5.50 14.24
CA LYS A 221 7.36 6.01 14.45
C LYS A 221 8.37 4.90 14.74
N THR A 222 7.94 3.83 15.39
CA THR A 222 8.76 2.64 15.61
C THR A 222 9.07 1.93 14.29
N LEU A 223 8.07 1.71 13.44
CA LEU A 223 8.24 1.16 12.08
C LEU A 223 9.21 2.03 11.26
N SER A 224 9.02 3.34 11.26
CA SER A 224 9.92 4.31 10.63
C SER A 224 11.37 4.18 11.13
N GLY A 225 11.60 4.39 12.43
CA GLY A 225 12.94 4.55 12.97
C GLY A 225 13.71 3.25 13.18
N ARG A 226 13.07 2.25 13.81
CA ARG A 226 13.74 1.03 14.27
C ARG A 226 13.79 -0.08 13.22
N TYR A 227 12.95 0.00 12.19
CA TYR A 227 12.83 -1.06 11.19
C TYR A 227 13.21 -0.55 9.79
N VAL A 228 12.49 0.44 9.27
CA VAL A 228 12.72 0.92 7.89
C VAL A 228 14.03 1.70 7.77
N ARG A 229 14.25 2.73 8.59
CA ARG A 229 15.50 3.49 8.57
C ARG A 229 16.69 2.64 9.00
N ALA A 230 16.50 1.71 9.93
CA ALA A 230 17.56 0.83 10.40
C ALA A 230 18.02 -0.10 9.27
N ALA A 231 17.10 -0.79 8.59
CA ALA A 231 17.41 -1.65 7.45
C ALA A 231 18.09 -0.87 6.32
N ALA A 232 17.58 0.32 5.99
CA ALA A 232 18.19 1.17 4.97
C ALA A 232 19.65 1.55 5.31
N ARG A 233 19.92 1.92 6.56
CA ARG A 233 21.28 2.31 6.99
C ARG A 233 22.25 1.13 7.07
N GLU A 234 21.75 -0.05 7.42
CA GLU A 234 22.55 -1.29 7.42
C GLU A 234 23.07 -1.60 6.01
N GLU A 235 22.24 -1.35 5.00
CA GLU A 235 22.59 -1.45 3.57
C GLU A 235 23.30 -0.19 3.02
N GLY A 236 23.71 0.74 3.89
CA GLY A 236 24.47 1.93 3.51
C GLY A 236 23.67 3.08 2.91
N TYR A 237 22.32 3.03 2.93
CA TYR A 237 21.48 4.13 2.43
C TYR A 237 21.35 5.25 3.45
N THR A 238 21.50 6.49 2.96
CA THR A 238 21.16 7.68 3.74
C THR A 238 19.64 7.84 3.86
N THR A 239 19.18 8.30 5.03
CA THR A 239 17.75 8.40 5.37
C THR A 239 17.39 9.77 5.93
N GLY A 240 16.12 10.17 5.80
CA GLY A 240 15.62 11.41 6.40
C GLY A 240 14.10 11.42 6.57
N THR A 241 13.56 12.54 7.06
CA THR A 241 12.11 12.73 7.20
C THR A 241 11.53 13.46 5.98
N TYR A 242 10.56 12.87 5.30
CA TYR A 242 9.98 13.46 4.09
C TYR A 242 9.41 14.85 4.34
N GLY A 243 9.64 15.76 3.39
CA GLY A 243 9.15 17.13 3.41
C GLY A 243 9.91 18.06 4.33
N ILE A 244 10.98 17.60 5.00
CA ILE A 244 11.82 18.40 5.90
C ILE A 244 13.19 18.59 5.28
N TRP A 245 13.51 19.83 4.93
CA TRP A 245 14.86 20.24 4.57
C TRP A 245 15.71 20.34 5.83
N THR A 246 16.93 19.83 5.76
CA THR A 246 17.88 19.82 6.86
C THR A 246 19.12 20.62 6.50
N ASP A 247 19.69 21.30 7.48
CA ASP A 247 21.02 21.91 7.35
C ASP A 247 22.06 20.80 7.09
N PRO A 248 22.93 20.91 6.07
CA PRO A 248 23.88 19.87 5.74
C PRO A 248 25.03 19.73 6.75
N GLU A 249 25.31 20.76 7.54
CA GLU A 249 26.36 20.74 8.57
C GLU A 249 25.82 20.25 9.91
N THR A 250 24.67 20.76 10.35
CA THR A 250 24.13 20.42 11.69
C THR A 250 23.13 19.27 11.67
N GLY A 251 22.46 19.02 10.54
CA GLY A 251 21.34 18.08 10.42
C GLY A 251 20.01 18.62 10.96
N ASP A 252 19.98 19.88 11.43
CA ASP A 252 18.79 20.48 12.01
C ASP A 252 17.72 20.79 10.94
N PRO A 253 16.42 20.67 11.26
CA PRO A 253 15.37 21.03 10.34
C PRO A 253 15.35 22.54 10.09
N ILE A 254 15.44 22.95 8.83
CA ILE A 254 15.45 24.37 8.43
C ILE A 254 14.17 24.82 7.71
N ARG A 255 13.46 23.90 7.04
CA ARG A 255 12.24 24.23 6.30
C ARG A 255 11.36 23.00 6.10
N GLN A 256 10.04 23.17 6.30
CA GLN A 256 9.05 22.20 5.85
C GLN A 256 8.50 22.60 4.48
N VAL A 257 8.58 21.69 3.49
CA VAL A 257 8.07 21.88 2.13
C VAL A 257 6.91 20.93 1.79
N ALA A 258 6.76 19.86 2.56
CA ALA A 258 5.71 18.88 2.42
C ALA A 258 5.47 18.16 3.76
N GLY A 259 4.64 17.12 3.77
CA GLY A 259 4.47 16.27 4.96
C GLY A 259 3.52 16.84 6.01
N ASP A 260 2.53 17.64 5.61
CA ASP A 260 1.49 18.19 6.51
C ASP A 260 0.58 17.13 7.16
N GLY A 261 -0.34 17.59 8.03
CA GLY A 261 -1.32 16.75 8.73
C GLY A 261 -2.61 16.47 7.94
N GLN A 262 -2.71 16.80 6.66
CA GLN A 262 -3.98 16.72 5.91
C GLN A 262 -4.52 15.27 5.85
N GLU A 263 -5.74 15.08 6.33
CA GLU A 263 -6.47 13.81 6.43
C GLU A 263 -6.82 13.18 5.07
N ARG A 264 -6.76 13.96 3.99
CA ARG A 264 -7.00 13.48 2.62
C ARG A 264 -5.83 12.72 2.01
N ILE A 265 -4.68 12.67 2.69
CA ILE A 265 -3.47 11.96 2.27
C ILE A 265 -3.44 10.56 2.89
N LEU A 266 -3.07 9.51 2.16
CA LEU A 266 -3.21 8.12 2.61
C LEU A 266 -2.56 7.86 3.96
N ARG A 267 -1.30 8.30 4.15
CA ARG A 267 -0.59 8.14 5.43
C ARG A 267 -1.34 8.75 6.62
N ASN A 268 -2.00 9.89 6.43
CA ASN A 268 -2.76 10.54 7.50
C ASN A 268 -4.14 9.89 7.66
N ALA A 269 -4.80 9.60 6.54
CA ALA A 269 -6.07 8.90 6.51
C ALA A 269 -5.98 7.53 7.22
N SER A 270 -4.86 6.83 7.11
CA SER A 270 -4.65 5.55 7.78
C SER A 270 -4.59 5.71 9.30
N GLY A 271 -3.83 6.68 9.80
CA GLY A 271 -3.76 7.02 11.22
C GLY A 271 -5.13 7.41 11.80
N VAL A 272 -5.87 8.29 11.11
CA VAL A 272 -7.25 8.68 11.48
C VAL A 272 -8.21 7.49 11.48
N LYS A 273 -7.98 6.50 10.59
CA LYS A 273 -8.77 5.27 10.48
C LYS A 273 -8.22 4.13 11.36
N SER A 274 -7.41 4.45 12.37
CA SER A 274 -6.91 3.53 13.40
C SER A 274 -5.93 2.46 12.89
N MET A 275 -5.12 2.82 11.90
CA MET A 275 -4.10 1.94 11.30
C MET A 275 -2.73 2.57 11.41
N ILE A 276 -1.71 1.74 11.61
CA ILE A 276 -0.31 2.17 11.55
C ILE A 276 -0.03 2.56 10.11
N GLY A 277 0.40 3.80 9.88
CA GLY A 277 0.77 4.31 8.57
C GLY A 277 2.27 4.49 8.45
N LEU A 278 2.82 4.29 7.25
CA LEU A 278 4.11 4.86 6.87
C LEU A 278 4.13 5.15 5.37
N LEU A 279 4.61 6.33 5.00
CA LEU A 279 4.96 6.67 3.63
C LEU A 279 6.48 6.58 3.47
N VAL A 280 6.95 6.05 2.34
CA VAL A 280 8.37 6.01 1.96
C VAL A 280 8.60 6.53 0.55
N GLU A 281 9.74 7.16 0.35
CA GLU A 281 10.05 7.99 -0.80
C GLU A 281 11.49 7.73 -1.26
N SER A 282 11.67 6.97 -2.34
CA SER A 282 13.00 6.73 -2.90
C SER A 282 13.41 7.87 -3.83
N ARG A 283 14.68 8.29 -3.74
CA ARG A 283 15.22 9.37 -4.59
C ARG A 283 15.31 8.96 -6.06
N VAL A 284 14.76 9.77 -6.97
CA VAL A 284 14.80 9.50 -8.43
C VAL A 284 16.11 9.92 -9.09
N ASP A 285 16.80 10.93 -8.58
CA ASP A 285 18.01 11.46 -9.20
C ASP A 285 19.19 10.49 -9.06
N PRO A 286 20.04 10.34 -10.10
CA PRO A 286 21.26 9.57 -10.00
C PRO A 286 22.23 10.19 -8.98
N LEU A 287 22.96 9.34 -8.26
CA LEU A 287 23.89 9.73 -7.19
C LEU A 287 25.35 9.74 -7.63
N THR A 288 25.71 8.86 -8.58
CA THR A 288 27.08 8.67 -9.06
C THR A 288 27.18 8.96 -10.55
N GLU A 289 28.40 9.10 -11.07
CA GLU A 289 28.62 9.28 -12.51
C GLU A 289 28.22 8.02 -13.30
N GLU A 290 28.34 6.84 -12.69
CA GLU A 290 27.88 5.58 -13.27
C GLU A 290 26.34 5.55 -13.39
N GLU A 291 25.62 5.99 -12.36
CA GLU A 291 24.15 6.10 -12.42
C GLU A 291 23.68 7.16 -13.41
N LYS A 292 24.45 8.24 -13.61
CA LYS A 292 24.17 9.23 -14.66
C LYS A 292 24.41 8.66 -16.05
N ALA A 293 25.41 7.79 -16.21
CA ALA A 293 25.76 7.16 -17.47
C ALA A 293 24.86 5.96 -17.83
N ASP A 294 24.32 5.26 -16.83
CA ASP A 294 23.43 4.11 -16.98
C ASP A 294 22.14 4.30 -16.15
N GLU A 295 21.05 4.68 -16.84
CA GLU A 295 19.73 4.83 -16.23
C GLU A 295 19.23 3.52 -15.59
N ALA A 296 19.60 2.36 -16.14
CA ALA A 296 19.20 1.08 -15.57
C ALA A 296 19.82 0.89 -14.18
N LEU A 297 21.05 1.35 -13.95
CA LEU A 297 21.69 1.33 -12.64
C LEU A 297 20.94 2.21 -11.63
N ASN A 298 20.59 3.44 -12.03
CA ASN A 298 19.79 4.34 -11.20
C ASN A 298 18.42 3.71 -10.86
N ASN A 299 17.75 3.12 -11.85
CA ASN A 299 16.46 2.47 -11.67
C ASN A 299 16.54 1.26 -10.74
N ARG A 300 17.61 0.46 -10.84
CA ARG A 300 17.89 -0.64 -9.88
C ARG A 300 18.10 -0.13 -8.46
N ARG A 301 18.81 0.99 -8.25
CA ARG A 301 18.94 1.61 -6.92
C ARG A 301 17.58 2.06 -6.38
N ARG A 302 16.77 2.74 -7.20
CA ARG A 302 15.43 3.21 -6.82
C ARG A 302 14.58 2.05 -6.30
N VAL A 303 14.46 0.96 -7.07
CA VAL A 303 13.75 -0.27 -6.66
C VAL A 303 14.40 -0.94 -5.45
N GLY A 304 15.73 -1.02 -5.40
CA GLY A 304 16.46 -1.62 -4.29
C GLY A 304 16.19 -0.94 -2.95
N SER A 305 16.17 0.39 -2.92
CA SER A 305 15.84 1.15 -1.70
C SER A 305 14.42 0.91 -1.21
N GLN A 306 13.46 0.72 -2.13
CA GLN A 306 12.08 0.36 -1.79
C GLN A 306 11.98 -1.07 -1.25
N LEU A 307 12.70 -2.03 -1.85
CA LEU A 307 12.74 -3.42 -1.37
C LEU A 307 13.30 -3.51 0.05
N ILE A 308 14.38 -2.78 0.37
CA ILE A 308 14.95 -2.72 1.72
C ILE A 308 13.94 -2.12 2.71
N ALA A 309 13.24 -1.06 2.31
CA ALA A 309 12.22 -0.45 3.14
C ALA A 309 11.04 -1.43 3.41
N VAL A 310 10.61 -2.17 2.39
CA VAL A 310 9.58 -3.21 2.51
C VAL A 310 10.07 -4.36 3.40
N ASP A 311 11.33 -4.80 3.31
CA ASP A 311 11.88 -5.82 4.21
C ASP A 311 11.83 -5.37 5.68
N GLY A 312 12.21 -4.12 5.96
CA GLY A 312 12.06 -3.51 7.29
C GLY A 312 10.61 -3.57 7.79
N LEU A 313 9.63 -3.26 6.93
CA LEU A 313 8.20 -3.40 7.24
C LEU A 313 7.79 -4.85 7.53
N LEU A 314 8.23 -5.82 6.72
CA LEU A 314 7.87 -7.22 6.91
C LEU A 314 8.49 -7.77 8.20
N THR A 315 9.70 -7.34 8.55
CA THR A 315 10.34 -7.63 9.82
C THR A 315 9.58 -7.01 10.99
N PHE A 316 9.15 -5.74 10.89
CA PHE A 316 8.26 -5.11 11.87
C PHE A 316 6.97 -5.92 12.07
N ALA A 317 6.29 -6.29 10.99
CA ALA A 317 5.06 -7.06 11.05
C ALA A 317 5.26 -8.47 11.64
N ARG A 318 6.43 -9.08 11.45
CA ARG A 318 6.79 -10.38 12.04
C ARG A 318 7.11 -10.28 13.53
N GLU A 319 7.76 -9.21 13.98
CA GLU A 319 8.23 -9.08 15.37
C GLU A 319 7.21 -8.43 16.30
N ARG A 320 6.42 -7.46 15.80
CA ARG A 320 5.57 -6.57 16.60
C ARG A 320 4.08 -6.92 16.52
N ARG A 321 3.74 -8.18 16.24
CA ARG A 321 2.34 -8.59 15.98
C ARG A 321 1.37 -8.21 17.10
N ALA A 322 1.78 -8.43 18.35
CA ALA A 322 0.92 -8.18 19.51
C ALA A 322 0.70 -6.68 19.70
N GLU A 323 1.73 -5.88 19.48
CA GLU A 323 1.71 -4.43 19.64
C GLU A 323 0.94 -3.75 18.51
N ILE A 324 1.10 -4.24 17.27
CA ILE A 324 0.26 -3.84 16.14
C ILE A 324 -1.22 -4.08 16.45
N ALA A 325 -1.57 -5.32 16.82
CA ALA A 325 -2.96 -5.68 17.12
C ALA A 325 -3.52 -4.91 18.33
N GLY A 326 -2.69 -4.70 19.37
CA GLY A 326 -3.03 -3.93 20.55
C GLY A 326 -3.33 -2.47 20.20
N ALA A 327 -2.39 -1.78 19.53
CA ALA A 327 -2.51 -0.38 19.18
C ALA A 327 -3.71 -0.10 18.27
N THR A 328 -3.93 -0.91 17.23
CA THR A 328 -5.05 -0.71 16.31
C THR A 328 -6.40 -1.04 16.96
N SER A 329 -6.45 -2.04 17.84
CA SER A 329 -7.67 -2.37 18.60
C SER A 329 -8.02 -1.29 19.62
N ALA A 330 -7.03 -0.79 20.38
CA ALA A 330 -7.21 0.31 21.33
C ALA A 330 -7.74 1.56 20.62
N ALA A 331 -7.14 1.92 19.48
CA ALA A 331 -7.57 3.05 18.66
C ALA A 331 -9.03 2.91 18.15
N ARG A 332 -9.42 1.72 17.69
CA ARG A 332 -10.80 1.46 17.23
C ARG A 332 -11.83 1.52 18.38
N LEU A 333 -11.45 1.07 19.57
CA LEU A 333 -12.29 1.09 20.77
C LEU A 333 -12.41 2.48 21.39
N GLU A 334 -11.36 3.32 21.29
CA GLU A 334 -11.40 4.69 21.81
C GLU A 334 -12.54 5.51 21.18
N GLY A 335 -12.85 5.28 19.90
CA GLY A 335 -13.97 5.92 19.21
C GLY A 335 -15.34 5.72 19.91
N LEU A 336 -15.48 4.72 20.78
CA LEU A 336 -16.70 4.42 21.53
C LEU A 336 -16.80 5.16 22.88
N ARG A 337 -15.72 5.81 23.33
CA ARG A 337 -15.62 6.45 24.67
C ARG A 337 -16.26 7.83 24.78
N ASP A 338 -16.72 8.38 23.67
CA ASP A 338 -17.41 9.68 23.58
C ASP A 338 -16.70 10.86 24.27
N ARG A 339 -15.36 10.91 24.14
CA ARG A 339 -14.50 11.87 24.83
C ARG A 339 -13.44 12.48 23.91
N GLY A 340 -12.84 13.56 24.43
CA GLY A 340 -11.62 14.17 23.94
C GLY A 340 -11.83 15.07 22.72
N PRO A 341 -10.84 15.93 22.43
CA PRO A 341 -10.95 16.84 21.32
C PRO A 341 -10.94 16.08 19.99
N VAL A 342 -11.59 16.63 18.97
CA VAL A 342 -11.35 16.26 17.57
C VAL A 342 -10.66 17.43 16.89
N HIS A 343 -9.53 17.17 16.25
CA HIS A 343 -8.78 18.19 15.54
C HIS A 343 -9.29 18.27 14.09
N LEU A 344 -9.49 19.47 13.57
CA LEU A 344 -9.89 19.74 12.18
C LEU A 344 -8.71 20.22 11.32
N GLY A 345 -7.55 20.41 11.95
CA GLY A 345 -6.31 20.88 11.35
C GLY A 345 -5.12 20.54 12.24
N GLY A 346 -3.95 21.08 11.90
CA GLY A 346 -2.68 20.82 12.56
C GLY A 346 -2.01 19.49 12.20
N ALA A 347 -0.83 19.29 12.77
CA ALA A 347 0.06 18.15 12.62
C ALA A 347 0.81 17.89 13.94
N ASP A 348 1.42 16.72 14.11
CA ASP A 348 2.20 16.38 15.31
C ASP A 348 3.44 17.27 15.55
N ASN A 349 3.83 18.04 14.55
CA ASN A 349 4.89 19.05 14.61
C ASN A 349 4.40 20.49 14.35
N ASP A 350 3.08 20.68 14.21
CA ASP A 350 2.44 21.99 13.95
C ASP A 350 1.08 22.04 14.66
N PRO A 351 0.96 22.67 15.84
CA PRO A 351 -0.25 22.59 16.65
C PRO A 351 -1.48 23.16 15.92
N ALA A 352 -2.63 22.52 16.13
CA ALA A 352 -3.90 23.04 15.62
C ALA A 352 -4.23 24.42 16.25
N GLY A 353 -4.73 25.35 15.43
CA GLY A 353 -5.22 26.63 15.92
C GLY A 353 -6.53 26.49 16.72
N PRO A 354 -6.94 27.49 17.53
CA PRO A 354 -8.15 27.40 18.35
C PRO A 354 -9.44 27.10 17.58
N GLY A 355 -9.56 27.58 16.33
CA GLY A 355 -10.70 27.31 15.45
C GLY A 355 -10.71 25.91 14.84
N GLU A 356 -9.60 25.18 14.96
CA GLU A 356 -9.39 23.84 14.41
C GLU A 356 -9.49 22.75 15.49
N ILE A 357 -9.96 23.10 16.70
CA ILE A 357 -10.11 22.15 17.81
C ILE A 357 -11.58 22.09 18.23
N LEU A 358 -12.15 20.91 18.14
CA LEU A 358 -13.44 20.59 18.75
C LEU A 358 -13.20 20.12 20.18
N ALA A 359 -13.06 21.05 21.13
CA ALA A 359 -12.81 20.69 22.54
C ALA A 359 -13.94 19.82 23.11
N ASP A 360 -15.18 20.19 22.80
CA ASP A 360 -16.41 19.46 23.14
C ASP A 360 -17.13 19.07 21.83
N PRO A 361 -16.76 17.94 21.19
CA PRO A 361 -17.39 17.51 19.96
C PRO A 361 -18.89 17.24 20.16
N PRO A 362 -19.75 17.51 19.14
CA PRO A 362 -21.16 17.12 19.20
C PRO A 362 -21.28 15.60 19.31
N CYS A 363 -22.43 15.11 19.76
CA CYS A 363 -22.69 13.67 19.79
C CYS A 363 -22.85 13.06 18.40
N GLY A 364 -23.14 13.89 17.40
CA GLY A 364 -23.39 13.47 16.02
C GLY A 364 -23.72 14.64 15.11
N TYR A 365 -23.87 14.34 13.83
CA TYR A 365 -24.35 15.28 12.83
C TYR A 365 -25.63 14.78 12.20
N ARG A 366 -26.63 15.66 12.05
CA ARG A 366 -27.82 15.40 11.24
C ARG A 366 -27.57 15.86 9.80
N LEU A 367 -27.96 15.02 8.85
CA LEU A 367 -27.98 15.32 7.42
C LEU A 367 -29.42 15.25 6.95
N ASP A 368 -29.86 16.24 6.17
CA ASP A 368 -31.16 16.16 5.48
C ASP A 368 -31.12 15.11 4.35
N ALA A 369 -32.29 14.79 3.78
CA ALA A 369 -32.42 13.79 2.71
C ALA A 369 -31.49 14.08 1.51
N ALA A 370 -31.41 15.34 1.09
CA ALA A 370 -30.63 15.74 -0.07
C ALA A 370 -29.12 15.73 0.22
N GLN A 371 -28.70 16.13 1.42
CA GLN A 371 -27.32 16.02 1.89
C GLN A 371 -26.90 14.55 1.93
N TYR A 372 -27.71 13.70 2.56
CA TYR A 372 -27.39 12.28 2.68
C TYR A 372 -27.30 11.60 1.30
N GLU A 373 -28.24 11.88 0.40
CA GLU A 373 -28.21 11.30 -0.95
C GLU A 373 -26.91 11.61 -1.70
N ARG A 374 -26.32 12.79 -1.49
CA ARG A 374 -25.06 13.19 -2.12
C ARG A 374 -23.81 12.53 -1.54
N VAL A 375 -23.85 12.06 -0.29
CA VAL A 375 -22.64 11.59 0.43
C VAL A 375 -22.74 10.17 1.00
N ARG A 376 -23.89 9.50 0.84
CA ARG A 376 -24.15 8.18 1.45
C ARG A 376 -23.13 7.13 1.02
N ASP A 377 -22.65 7.19 -0.22
CA ASP A 377 -21.70 6.21 -0.75
C ASP A 377 -20.31 6.42 -0.17
N GLU A 378 -19.87 7.67 -0.03
CA GLU A 378 -18.60 8.04 0.60
C GLU A 378 -18.60 7.67 2.08
N LEU A 379 -19.70 7.98 2.80
CA LEU A 379 -19.88 7.56 4.20
C LEU A 379 -19.80 6.03 4.33
N ALA A 380 -20.46 5.29 3.45
CA ALA A 380 -20.42 3.83 3.43
C ALA A 380 -19.02 3.28 3.09
N LEU A 381 -18.27 3.92 2.18
CA LEU A 381 -16.88 3.54 1.87
C LEU A 381 -15.92 3.86 3.02
N HIS A 382 -16.18 4.88 3.82
CA HIS A 382 -15.45 5.13 5.06
C HIS A 382 -15.84 4.18 6.20
N GLY A 383 -16.92 3.40 6.05
CA GLY A 383 -17.47 2.57 7.11
C GLY A 383 -18.09 3.41 8.23
N VAL A 384 -18.63 4.60 7.90
CA VAL A 384 -19.37 5.44 8.82
C VAL A 384 -20.81 4.93 8.91
N VAL A 385 -21.23 4.60 10.12
CA VAL A 385 -22.60 4.18 10.42
C VAL A 385 -23.47 5.41 10.63
N SER A 386 -24.69 5.37 10.09
CA SER A 386 -25.74 6.37 10.28
C SER A 386 -27.06 5.67 10.61
N ARG A 387 -28.01 6.39 11.21
CA ARG A 387 -29.37 5.90 11.52
C ARG A 387 -30.42 6.86 10.98
N PRO A 388 -31.62 6.40 10.59
CA PRO A 388 -32.72 7.28 10.18
C PRO A 388 -33.04 8.33 11.26
N ASP A 389 -33.31 9.55 10.83
CA ASP A 389 -33.75 10.66 11.70
C ASP A 389 -34.65 11.63 10.91
N GLY A 390 -35.97 11.50 11.06
CA GLY A 390 -36.95 12.24 10.25
C GLY A 390 -36.88 11.83 8.77
N ASP A 391 -36.77 12.83 7.89
CA ASP A 391 -36.56 12.66 6.45
C ASP A 391 -35.07 12.45 6.08
N GLY A 392 -34.16 12.60 7.04
CA GLY A 392 -32.72 12.48 6.86
C GLY A 392 -32.09 11.37 7.70
N VAL A 393 -30.83 11.59 8.08
CA VAL A 393 -30.06 10.67 8.92
C VAL A 393 -29.32 11.39 10.04
N PHE A 394 -29.11 10.66 11.13
CA PHE A 394 -28.20 11.01 12.19
C PHE A 394 -26.93 10.15 12.11
N VAL A 395 -25.77 10.81 12.05
CA VAL A 395 -24.45 10.20 12.06
C VAL A 395 -23.85 10.32 13.47
N PRO A 396 -23.93 9.29 14.33
CA PRO A 396 -23.38 9.35 15.69
C PRO A 396 -21.86 9.41 15.67
N LEU A 397 -21.25 10.23 16.52
CA LEU A 397 -19.79 10.20 16.72
C LEU A 397 -19.33 8.96 17.50
N ARG A 398 -20.21 8.31 18.28
CA ARG A 398 -19.88 7.12 19.08
C ARG A 398 -19.77 5.87 18.21
N GLN A 399 -18.67 5.75 17.47
CA GLN A 399 -18.29 4.62 16.62
C GLN A 399 -16.77 4.64 16.37
N SER A 400 -16.19 3.57 15.82
CA SER A 400 -14.74 3.52 15.54
C SER A 400 -14.25 4.58 14.56
N ARG A 401 -15.15 5.21 13.80
CA ARG A 401 -14.84 6.34 12.90
C ARG A 401 -15.00 7.72 13.57
N ARG A 402 -15.11 7.79 14.90
CA ARG A 402 -15.34 9.03 15.66
C ARG A 402 -14.53 10.22 15.16
N LYS A 403 -13.21 10.07 15.03
CA LYS A 403 -12.31 11.17 14.68
C LYS A 403 -12.40 11.57 13.20
N LEU A 404 -12.85 10.67 12.33
CA LEU A 404 -13.05 10.94 10.90
C LEU A 404 -14.33 11.75 10.66
N ILE A 405 -15.38 11.50 11.44
CA ILE A 405 -16.73 12.06 11.17
C ILE A 405 -16.73 13.60 11.14
N PRO A 406 -16.13 14.32 12.11
CA PRO A 406 -16.05 15.79 12.02
C PRO A 406 -15.25 16.29 10.82
N LEU A 407 -14.21 15.57 10.38
CA LEU A 407 -13.47 15.93 9.17
C LEU A 407 -14.34 15.81 7.90
N LEU A 408 -15.32 14.90 7.91
CA LEU A 408 -16.26 14.70 6.82
C LEU A 408 -17.45 15.66 6.85
N LEU A 409 -17.92 16.07 8.04
CA LEU A 409 -19.24 16.68 8.23
C LEU A 409 -19.26 18.03 8.95
N ASP A 410 -18.20 18.41 9.69
CA ASP A 410 -18.16 19.71 10.36
C ASP A 410 -17.85 20.81 9.33
N SER A 411 -18.67 21.86 9.34
CA SER A 411 -18.50 23.01 8.44
C SER A 411 -17.17 23.75 8.55
N ARG A 412 -16.46 23.57 9.68
CA ARG A 412 -15.12 24.13 9.92
C ARG A 412 -13.99 23.29 9.31
N ALA A 413 -14.22 22.01 9.02
CA ALA A 413 -13.21 21.16 8.41
C ALA A 413 -12.93 21.62 6.98
N THR A 414 -11.65 21.69 6.58
CA THR A 414 -11.27 22.25 5.28
C THR A 414 -11.75 21.41 4.10
N PHE A 415 -11.78 20.07 4.24
CA PHE A 415 -12.04 19.14 3.15
C PHE A 415 -13.36 18.35 3.30
N HIS A 416 -14.31 18.86 4.08
CA HIS A 416 -15.58 18.17 4.37
C HIS A 416 -16.36 17.77 3.10
N LEU A 417 -17.09 16.65 3.17
CA LEU A 417 -17.99 16.18 2.11
C LEU A 417 -19.25 17.03 2.04
N THR A 418 -19.81 17.36 3.20
CA THR A 418 -21.01 18.21 3.32
C THR A 418 -21.09 18.83 4.71
N LYS A 419 -21.94 19.85 4.88
CA LYS A 419 -22.08 20.59 6.15
C LYS A 419 -23.24 20.00 6.95
N GLY A 420 -22.95 19.03 7.81
CA GLY A 420 -23.95 18.45 8.69
C GLY A 420 -24.33 19.40 9.84
N HIS A 421 -25.56 19.28 10.33
CA HIS A 421 -26.01 20.04 11.50
C HIS A 421 -25.53 19.35 12.79
N PRO A 422 -24.67 19.99 13.61
CA PRO A 422 -24.15 19.37 14.82
C PRO A 422 -25.25 19.24 15.88
N ILE A 423 -25.34 18.06 16.50
CA ILE A 423 -26.27 17.79 17.61
C ILE A 423 -25.47 17.69 18.91
N THR A 424 -25.67 18.65 19.80
CA THR A 424 -24.97 18.74 21.10
C THR A 424 -25.77 18.17 22.27
N ALA A 425 -27.09 18.03 22.12
CA ALA A 425 -27.97 17.46 23.14
C ALA A 425 -28.16 15.96 22.92
N CYS A 426 -27.74 15.19 23.93
CA CYS A 426 -27.86 13.74 24.08
C CYS A 426 -28.23 13.44 25.54
#